data_AF-A0A023GC32-F1
#
_entry.id   AF-A0A023GC32-F1
#
_cell.length_a   1.000
_cell.length_b   1.000
_cell.length_c   1.000
_cell.angle_alpha   90.00
_cell.angle_beta   90.00
_cell.angle_gamma   90.00
#
_symmetry.space_group_name_H-M   'P 1'
#
loop_
_entity.id
_entity.type
_entity.pdbx_description
1 polymer ?
#
loop_
_entity_poly.entity_id
_entity_poly.type
_entity_poly.pdbx_seq_one_letter_code
_entity_poly.pdbx_strand_id
1 'polypeptide(L)'
;MRCLILNGLLLILFIAAVSEVRAHYYGEDQHIVDGLLQRRIKDYRRGRRYFRWRYRGEYCESSDDCHPGLCCVQRAYRTCQPLSWYGQRCGFGQIKGGCYWRHCPCVYGEDYCQQGFCQV
;
A
#
# COMPACT_ATOMS: atom_id res chain seq x y z
N MET A 1 39.68 -17.31 19.94
CA MET A 1 38.31 -16.83 20.23
C MET A 1 38.03 -15.38 19.83
N ARG A 2 39.04 -14.47 19.75
CA ARG A 2 38.83 -13.06 19.35
C ARG A 2 38.49 -12.85 17.86
N CYS A 3 39.00 -13.69 16.94
CA CYS A 3 38.71 -13.55 15.50
C CYS A 3 37.25 -13.89 15.12
N LEU A 4 36.60 -14.82 15.82
CA LEU A 4 35.20 -15.16 15.54
C LEU A 4 34.24 -14.02 15.92
N ILE A 5 34.58 -13.29 16.98
CA ILE A 5 33.81 -12.13 17.45
C ILE A 5 33.97 -10.96 16.45
N LEU A 6 35.19 -10.71 15.97
CA LEU A 6 35.46 -9.69 14.94
C LEU A 6 34.73 -9.99 13.61
N ASN A 7 34.77 -11.25 13.16
CA ASN A 7 34.07 -11.67 11.95
C ASN A 7 32.54 -11.59 12.10
N GLY A 8 32.01 -11.93 13.28
CA GLY A 8 30.60 -11.78 13.60
C GLY A 8 30.14 -10.32 13.59
N LEU A 9 30.92 -9.41 14.18
CA LEU A 9 30.63 -7.98 14.19
C LEU A 9 30.65 -7.37 12.78
N LEU A 10 31.61 -7.78 11.94
CA LEU A 10 31.67 -7.34 10.54
C LEU A 10 30.44 -7.79 9.73
N LEU A 11 29.97 -9.02 9.93
CA LEU A 11 28.73 -9.52 9.30
C LEU A 11 27.51 -8.73 9.76
N ILE A 12 27.39 -8.43 11.05
CA ILE A 12 26.26 -7.66 11.59
C ILE A 12 26.25 -6.23 11.01
N LEU A 13 27.42 -5.57 10.92
CA LEU A 13 27.54 -4.25 10.30
C LEU A 13 27.17 -4.27 8.82
N PHE A 14 27.56 -5.32 8.09
CA PHE A 14 27.22 -5.48 6.69
C PHE A 14 25.71 -5.69 6.49
N ILE A 15 25.07 -6.53 7.32
CA ILE A 15 23.62 -6.75 7.29
C ILE A 15 22.87 -5.46 7.63
N ALA A 16 23.32 -4.70 8.64
CA ALA A 16 22.73 -3.43 9.01
C ALA A 16 22.80 -2.42 7.85
N ALA A 17 23.98 -2.25 7.24
CA ALA A 17 24.15 -1.35 6.10
C ALA A 17 23.28 -1.75 4.89
N VAL A 18 23.20 -3.04 4.57
CA VAL A 18 22.33 -3.53 3.48
C VAL A 18 20.84 -3.32 3.81
N SER A 19 20.45 -3.46 5.08
CA SER A 19 19.07 -3.22 5.50
C SER A 19 18.65 -1.74 5.38
N GLU A 20 19.56 -0.81 5.66
CA GLU A 20 19.33 0.63 5.50
C GLU A 20 19.23 1.02 4.02
N VAL A 21 20.13 0.52 3.17
CA VAL A 21 20.07 0.75 1.72
C VAL A 21 18.76 0.22 1.14
N ARG A 22 18.35 -0.99 1.55
CA ARG A 22 17.08 -1.58 1.11
C ARG A 22 15.89 -0.72 1.54
N ALA A 23 15.88 -0.20 2.77
CA ALA A 23 14.82 0.70 3.23
C ALA A 23 14.72 1.99 2.40
N HIS A 24 15.86 2.55 1.95
CA HIS A 24 15.86 3.72 1.08
C HIS A 24 15.30 3.42 -0.32
N TYR A 25 15.67 2.27 -0.92
CA TYR A 25 15.17 1.89 -2.25
C TYR A 25 13.66 1.58 -2.26
N TYR A 26 13.10 0.98 -1.21
CA TYR A 26 11.64 0.76 -1.14
C TYR A 26 10.82 2.04 -0.96
N GLY A 27 11.41 3.14 -0.49
CA GLY A 27 10.71 4.41 -0.26
C GLY A 27 10.51 5.26 -1.52
N GLU A 28 11.39 5.14 -2.52
CA GLU A 28 11.43 6.04 -3.68
C GLU A 28 10.41 5.66 -4.77
N ASP A 29 10.19 4.35 -5.00
CA ASP A 29 9.21 3.85 -5.98
C ASP A 29 7.76 4.21 -5.60
N GLN A 30 7.42 4.27 -4.31
CA GLN A 30 6.06 4.59 -3.89
C GLN A 30 5.62 6.00 -4.28
N HIS A 31 6.54 6.99 -4.31
CA HIS A 31 6.20 8.38 -4.60
C HIS A 31 5.90 8.66 -6.08
N ILE A 32 6.53 7.92 -7.00
CA ILE A 32 6.38 8.14 -8.45
C ILE A 32 5.03 7.58 -8.94
N VAL A 33 4.64 6.39 -8.47
CA VAL A 33 3.33 5.78 -8.80
C VAL A 33 2.18 6.61 -8.20
N ASP A 34 2.39 7.18 -7.01
CA ASP A 34 1.43 8.04 -6.31
C ASP A 34 1.09 9.34 -7.06
N GLY A 35 1.95 9.80 -7.97
CA GLY A 35 1.77 11.01 -8.77
C GLY A 35 0.99 10.81 -10.07
N LEU A 36 0.90 9.57 -10.56
CA LEU A 36 0.14 9.21 -11.78
C LEU A 36 -1.31 8.78 -11.47
N LEU A 37 -1.62 8.52 -10.20
CA LEU A 37 -2.98 8.20 -9.77
C LEU A 37 -3.82 9.48 -9.70
N GLN A 38 -4.91 9.50 -10.46
CA GLN A 38 -5.88 10.60 -10.42
C GLN A 38 -6.69 10.57 -9.12
N ARG A 39 -6.14 11.18 -8.07
CA ARG A 39 -6.81 11.32 -6.78
C ARG A 39 -7.96 12.30 -6.86
N ARG A 40 -8.91 12.14 -5.94
CA ARG A 40 -9.98 13.12 -5.77
C ARG A 40 -9.37 14.42 -5.23
N ILE A 41 -9.66 15.56 -5.88
CA ILE A 41 -9.37 16.89 -5.34
C ILE A 41 -10.16 17.03 -4.03
N LYS A 42 -9.47 16.94 -2.88
CA LYS A 42 -10.07 17.22 -1.58
C LYS A 42 -10.10 18.74 -1.43
N ASP A 43 -11.29 19.33 -1.34
CA ASP A 43 -11.42 20.77 -1.03
C ASP A 43 -10.87 21.05 0.37
N TYR A 44 -9.62 21.49 0.45
CA TYR A 44 -8.89 21.79 1.69
C TYR A 44 -9.55 22.89 2.56
N ARG A 45 -10.62 23.55 2.09
CA ARG A 45 -11.37 24.57 2.85
C ARG A 45 -12.24 23.99 3.98
N ARG A 46 -12.47 22.67 4.04
CA ARG A 46 -13.09 22.02 5.22
C ARG A 46 -12.01 21.69 6.24
N GLY A 47 -11.83 22.60 7.19
CA GLY A 47 -10.73 22.62 8.14
C GLY A 47 -10.56 21.34 8.97
N ARG A 48 -9.29 21.11 9.35
CA ARG A 48 -8.80 20.78 10.70
C ARG A 48 -9.64 19.83 11.58
N ARG A 49 -10.35 18.87 11.00
CA ARG A 49 -10.64 17.59 11.66
C ARG A 49 -9.55 16.65 11.19
N TYR A 50 -8.74 16.14 12.12
CA TYR A 50 -7.82 15.01 11.92
C TYR A 50 -8.33 14.11 10.80
N PHE A 51 -7.49 13.83 9.80
CA PHE A 51 -7.76 12.83 8.76
C PHE A 51 -8.25 11.56 9.45
N ARG A 52 -9.58 11.42 9.59
CA ARG A 52 -10.17 10.30 10.29
C ARG A 52 -10.12 9.15 9.29
N TRP A 53 -8.99 8.47 9.31
CA TRP A 53 -8.80 7.23 8.59
C TRP A 53 -9.94 6.29 8.91
N ARG A 54 -10.49 5.69 7.85
CA ARG A 54 -11.51 4.67 7.92
C ARG A 54 -10.83 3.33 8.04
N TYR A 55 -11.24 2.57 9.05
CA TYR A 55 -10.71 1.23 9.30
C TYR A 55 -11.52 0.19 8.53
N ARG A 56 -11.03 -1.05 8.55
CA ARG A 56 -11.65 -2.16 7.83
C ARG A 56 -13.14 -2.28 8.14
N GLY A 57 -13.96 -2.37 7.09
CA GLY A 57 -15.42 -2.47 7.18
C GLY A 57 -16.15 -1.14 7.31
N GLU A 58 -15.47 -0.05 7.63
CA GLU A 58 -16.09 1.28 7.65
C GLU A 58 -16.43 1.77 6.25
N TYR A 59 -17.49 2.58 6.16
CA TYR A 59 -17.86 3.25 4.93
C TYR A 59 -16.76 4.21 4.47
N CYS A 60 -16.51 4.20 3.16
CA CYS A 60 -15.54 5.05 2.48
C CYS A 60 -16.15 5.67 1.22
N GLU A 61 -15.73 6.89 0.89
CA GLU A 61 -16.09 7.49 -0.39
C GLU A 61 -15.00 7.27 -1.44
N SER A 62 -13.74 7.17 -1.00
CA SER A 62 -12.55 6.91 -1.81
C SER A 62 -11.50 6.14 -1.02
N SER A 63 -10.52 5.53 -1.70
CA SER A 63 -9.40 4.85 -1.04
C SER A 63 -8.55 5.80 -0.19
N ASP A 64 -8.51 7.09 -0.53
CA ASP A 64 -7.85 8.15 0.26
C ASP A 64 -8.48 8.39 1.64
N ASP A 65 -9.66 7.80 1.92
CA ASP A 65 -10.30 7.86 3.23
C ASP A 65 -9.86 6.69 4.12
N CYS A 66 -9.39 5.60 3.53
CA CYS A 66 -9.06 4.37 4.24
C CYS A 66 -7.64 4.41 4.81
N HIS A 67 -7.45 3.79 5.98
CA HIS A 67 -6.13 3.67 6.59
C HIS A 67 -5.12 3.03 5.61
N PRO A 68 -3.83 3.44 5.63
CA PRO A 68 -2.78 2.77 4.85
C PRO A 68 -2.84 1.24 4.97
N GLY A 69 -2.69 0.55 3.82
CA GLY A 69 -2.87 -0.90 3.71
C GLY A 69 -4.31 -1.35 3.40
N LEU A 70 -5.24 -0.41 3.30
CA LEU A 70 -6.63 -0.66 2.89
C LEU A 70 -6.96 0.07 1.58
N CYS A 71 -7.99 -0.41 0.88
CA CYS A 71 -8.59 0.27 -0.27
C CYS A 71 -10.11 0.36 -0.10
N CYS A 72 -10.75 1.30 -0.80
CA CYS A 72 -12.19 1.42 -0.79
C CYS A 72 -12.83 0.49 -1.84
N VAL A 73 -13.59 -0.53 -1.42
CA VAL A 73 -14.20 -1.50 -2.33
C VAL A 73 -15.70 -1.25 -2.46
N GLN A 74 -16.18 -1.17 -3.70
CA GLN A 74 -17.59 -1.17 -4.04
C GLN A 74 -18.09 -2.61 -4.26
N ARG A 75 -19.03 -3.04 -3.41
CA ARG A 75 -19.89 -4.22 -3.59
C ARG A 75 -21.35 -3.74 -3.59
N ALA A 76 -22.17 -4.26 -2.68
CA ALA A 76 -23.49 -3.67 -2.37
C ALA A 76 -23.34 -2.26 -1.74
N TYR A 77 -22.35 -2.12 -0.85
CA TYR A 77 -21.97 -0.85 -0.20
C TYR A 77 -20.47 -0.64 -0.33
N ARG A 78 -20.03 0.61 -0.13
CA ARG A 78 -18.60 0.95 -0.12
C ARG A 78 -18.03 0.73 1.26
N THR A 79 -16.93 -0.02 1.34
CA THR A 79 -16.24 -0.26 2.61
C THR A 79 -14.73 -0.33 2.42
N CYS A 80 -13.97 0.06 3.44
CA CYS A 80 -12.52 -0.16 3.46
C CYS A 80 -12.22 -1.64 3.63
N GLN A 81 -11.43 -2.21 2.72
CA GLN A 81 -11.02 -3.61 2.71
C GLN A 81 -9.50 -3.71 2.60
N PRO A 82 -8.88 -4.79 3.11
CA PRO A 82 -7.44 -4.97 3.00
C PRO A 82 -6.99 -5.10 1.54
N LEU A 83 -5.80 -4.56 1.25
CA LEU A 83 -5.08 -4.86 0.01
C LEU A 83 -4.86 -6.38 -0.14
N SER A 84 -4.80 -6.83 -1.39
CA SER A 84 -4.64 -8.24 -1.70
C SER A 84 -3.17 -8.66 -1.63
N TRP A 85 -2.91 -9.77 -0.93
CA TRP A 85 -1.59 -10.39 -0.84
C TRP A 85 -1.39 -11.46 -1.91
N TYR A 86 -0.17 -11.96 -2.03
CA TYR A 86 0.18 -13.05 -2.96
C TYR A 86 -0.83 -14.21 -2.89
N GLY A 87 -1.26 -14.69 -4.07
CA GLY A 87 -2.26 -15.74 -4.24
C GLY A 87 -3.72 -15.31 -3.96
N GLN A 88 -3.96 -14.11 -3.44
CA GLN A 88 -5.32 -13.61 -3.21
C GLN A 88 -5.91 -12.98 -4.46
N ARG A 89 -7.24 -12.95 -4.53
CA ARG A 89 -7.98 -12.28 -5.61
C ARG A 89 -7.72 -10.78 -5.60
N CYS A 90 -7.43 -10.20 -6.76
CA CYS A 90 -7.24 -8.77 -6.93
C CYS A 90 -8.23 -8.19 -7.96
N GLY A 91 -8.43 -6.88 -7.88
CA GLY A 91 -9.18 -6.10 -8.87
C GLY A 91 -8.24 -5.21 -9.65
N PHE A 92 -8.52 -5.05 -10.94
CA PHE A 92 -7.80 -4.10 -11.80
C PHE A 92 -8.56 -2.79 -11.92
N GLY A 93 -7.82 -1.68 -11.85
CA GLY A 93 -8.32 -0.36 -12.20
C GLY A 93 -9.29 0.22 -11.18
N GLN A 94 -9.04 1.46 -10.81
CA GLN A 94 -9.99 2.23 -10.02
C GLN A 94 -11.23 2.57 -10.85
N ILE A 95 -12.41 2.30 -10.29
CA ILE A 95 -13.65 2.90 -10.79
C ILE A 95 -13.71 4.37 -10.38
N LYS A 96 -14.54 5.15 -11.09
CA LYS A 96 -14.69 6.59 -10.86
C LYS A 96 -14.90 6.91 -9.37
N GLY A 97 -14.06 7.81 -8.85
CA GLY A 97 -14.08 8.23 -7.45
C GLY A 97 -13.01 7.57 -6.55
N GLY A 98 -12.13 6.73 -7.11
CA GLY A 98 -10.99 6.14 -6.38
C GLY A 98 -11.38 4.92 -5.56
N CYS A 99 -12.38 4.16 -6.00
CA CYS A 99 -12.78 2.88 -5.40
C CYS A 99 -12.42 1.72 -6.34
N TYR A 100 -12.47 0.50 -5.82
CA TYR A 100 -12.22 -0.72 -6.58
C TYR A 100 -13.47 -1.60 -6.67
N TRP A 101 -13.65 -2.30 -7.79
CA TRP A 101 -14.78 -3.21 -7.96
C TRP A 101 -14.47 -4.59 -7.38
N ARG A 102 -15.29 -5.03 -6.41
CA ARG A 102 -15.23 -6.35 -5.73
C ARG A 102 -13.99 -6.67 -4.89
N HIS A 103 -12.78 -6.36 -5.37
CA HIS A 103 -11.50 -6.69 -4.73
C HIS A 103 -10.55 -5.50 -4.76
N CYS A 104 -9.66 -5.43 -3.77
CA CYS A 104 -8.57 -4.46 -3.77
C CYS A 104 -7.47 -4.84 -4.76
N PRO A 105 -6.59 -3.88 -5.12
CA PRO A 105 -5.37 -4.18 -5.86
C PRO A 105 -4.37 -4.94 -4.97
N CYS A 106 -3.31 -5.44 -5.58
CA CYS A 106 -2.25 -6.11 -4.84
C CYS A 106 -1.43 -5.09 -4.03
N VAL A 107 -0.93 -5.52 -2.87
CA VAL A 107 -0.10 -4.68 -1.99
C VAL A 107 1.20 -4.21 -2.67
N TYR A 108 1.67 -4.94 -3.67
CA TYR A 108 2.90 -4.65 -4.43
C TYR A 108 2.67 -3.73 -5.64
N GLY A 109 1.41 -3.41 -5.97
CA GLY A 109 1.03 -2.63 -7.15
C GLY A 109 0.00 -3.34 -8.03
N GLU A 110 -0.65 -2.60 -8.93
CA GLU A 110 -1.69 -3.15 -9.82
C GLU A 110 -1.11 -4.11 -10.88
N ASP A 111 0.14 -3.93 -11.30
CA ASP A 111 0.82 -4.76 -12.31
C ASP A 111 1.05 -6.22 -11.84
N TYR A 112 1.03 -6.45 -10.53
CA TYR A 112 1.13 -7.78 -9.92
C TYR A 112 -0.21 -8.51 -9.87
N CYS A 113 -1.31 -7.85 -10.24
CA CYS A 113 -2.55 -8.54 -10.48
C CYS A 113 -2.43 -9.24 -11.83
N GLN A 114 -2.41 -10.57 -11.85
CA GLN A 114 -2.37 -11.37 -13.08
C GLN A 114 -3.49 -12.39 -13.05
N GLN A 115 -4.31 -12.41 -14.10
CA GLN A 115 -5.48 -13.30 -14.21
C GLN A 115 -6.45 -13.18 -13.01
N GLY A 116 -6.49 -12.01 -12.35
CA GLY A 116 -7.33 -11.75 -11.19
C GLY A 116 -6.76 -12.26 -9.85
N PHE A 117 -5.48 -12.62 -9.80
CA PHE A 117 -4.77 -13.02 -8.58
C PHE A 117 -3.44 -12.28 -8.45
N CYS A 118 -3.00 -12.02 -7.22
CA CYS A 118 -1.69 -11.40 -6.98
C CYS A 118 -0.57 -12.42 -7.19
N GLN A 119 0.31 -12.16 -8.14
CA GLN A 119 1.43 -13.01 -8.54
C GLN A 119 2.67 -12.15 -8.78
N VAL A 120 3.87 -12.73 -8.62
CA VAL A 120 5.17 -12.11 -8.89
C VAL A 120 5.75 -12.62 -10.20
#